data_AF-A0A0D7BIH8-F1
#
_entry.id   AF-A0A0D7BIH8-F1
#
_cell.length_a   1.000
_cell.length_b   1.000
_cell.length_c   1.000
_cell.angle_alpha   90.00
_cell.angle_beta   90.00
_cell.angle_gamma   90.00
#
_symmetry.space_group_name_H-M   'P 1'
#
loop_
_entity.id
_entity.type
_entity.pdbx_description
1 polymer ?
#
loop_
_entity_poly.entity_id
_entity_poly.type
_entity_poly.pdbx_seq_one_letter_code
_entity_poly.pdbx_strand_id
1 'polypeptide(L)'
;MSSREESPVNEEQPMEDVEDTEKEAETESSGKLTMEERQKKMAELRKKLAASSKANRTSMIEESAKARVSARDTVRLERQRKLAETLRQKAEAEERGEDVSRDKNWEWTIEQNDEWERKQARKRRRAQFEFNDDADAARRKYKKDLDYLKPDLHAYNQQKEMALGLAPGTLTSFNPKHGEAGPSLPSDLQAQLAHDNLYRDANTLMYGDSKPSEEAIDRLVAKLNKDADKKSKFSRKRANEDEGDITYINEHNRVFNKKIARYYDKYTTELRANFERGTAL
;
A
#
# COMPACT_ATOMS: atom_id res chain seq x y z
N MET A 1 13.70 -23.31 -26.80
CA MET A 1 12.82 -24.14 -25.95
C MET A 1 12.12 -23.21 -24.99
N SER A 2 10.80 -23.07 -24.92
CA SER A 2 9.64 -23.57 -25.66
C SER A 2 8.55 -22.59 -25.24
N SER A 3 8.10 -21.73 -26.16
CA SER A 3 6.77 -21.80 -26.78
C SER A 3 5.67 -21.15 -25.92
N ARG A 4 5.16 -20.05 -26.49
CA ARG A 4 3.99 -19.28 -26.09
C ARG A 4 2.83 -19.80 -26.93
N GLU A 5 1.77 -20.26 -26.28
CA GLU A 5 0.45 -20.53 -26.88
C GLU A 5 -0.48 -19.48 -26.26
N GLU A 6 -0.86 -18.39 -26.91
CA GLU A 6 -1.81 -18.24 -28.02
C GLU A 6 -3.20 -18.83 -27.72
N SER A 7 -4.10 -17.93 -27.34
CA SER A 7 -5.55 -18.11 -27.32
C SER A 7 -6.09 -18.25 -28.75
N PRO A 8 -7.12 -19.09 -29.00
CA PRO A 8 -8.06 -18.89 -30.10
C PRO A 8 -9.34 -18.23 -29.55
N VAL A 9 -9.74 -17.05 -30.03
CA VAL A 9 -10.56 -16.81 -31.24
C VAL A 9 -11.85 -17.62 -31.22
N ASN A 10 -12.95 -16.92 -30.94
CA ASN A 10 -14.32 -17.38 -30.94
C ASN A 10 -15.00 -16.75 -32.16
N GLU A 11 -15.34 -17.55 -33.18
CA GLU A 11 -16.29 -17.16 -34.23
C GLU A 11 -16.90 -18.41 -34.89
N GLU A 12 -18.24 -18.52 -34.79
CA GLU A 12 -19.20 -18.99 -35.82
C GLU A 12 -19.03 -20.38 -36.45
N GLN A 13 -20.01 -21.30 -36.61
CA GLN A 13 -21.47 -21.50 -36.39
C GLN A 13 -21.66 -23.06 -36.35
N PRO A 14 -22.83 -23.72 -36.57
CA PRO A 14 -24.23 -23.31 -36.63
C PRO A 14 -25.18 -24.18 -35.76
N MET A 15 -26.45 -23.75 -35.72
CA MET A 15 -27.57 -24.58 -35.31
C MET A 15 -27.66 -25.83 -36.19
N GLU A 16 -27.88 -26.99 -35.58
CA GLU A 16 -28.85 -27.97 -36.08
C GLU A 16 -29.15 -28.99 -34.97
N ASP A 17 -30.43 -29.01 -34.60
CA ASP A 17 -31.23 -30.19 -34.27
C ASP A 17 -30.59 -31.26 -33.39
N VAL A 18 -30.97 -31.21 -32.11
CA VAL A 18 -31.20 -32.44 -31.36
C VAL A 18 -32.64 -32.42 -30.88
N GLU A 19 -33.47 -32.88 -31.82
CA GLU A 19 -34.59 -33.78 -31.62
C GLU A 19 -35.37 -33.60 -30.31
N ASP A 20 -36.58 -33.07 -30.47
CA ASP A 20 -37.76 -33.50 -29.73
C ASP A 20 -37.84 -35.04 -29.77
N THR A 21 -37.07 -35.71 -28.93
CA THR A 21 -37.40 -37.07 -28.50
C THR A 21 -38.41 -36.94 -27.38
N GLU A 22 -39.66 -36.75 -27.82
CA GLU A 22 -40.85 -37.19 -27.12
C GLU A 22 -40.63 -38.64 -26.65
N LYS A 23 -40.13 -38.80 -25.42
CA LYS A 23 -40.35 -40.00 -24.63
C LYS A 23 -41.51 -39.73 -23.70
N GLU A 24 -42.69 -39.84 -24.31
CA GLU A 24 -43.83 -40.57 -23.79
C GLU A 24 -43.72 -40.92 -22.29
N ALA A 25 -44.07 -39.96 -21.44
CA ALA A 25 -44.77 -40.30 -20.22
C ALA A 25 -46.25 -40.39 -20.63
N GLU A 26 -46.62 -41.60 -21.00
CA GLU A 26 -47.95 -42.12 -21.27
C GLU A 26 -49.08 -41.24 -20.72
N THR A 27 -49.87 -40.73 -21.65
CA THR A 27 -51.23 -40.27 -21.40
C THR A 27 -52.13 -41.47 -21.10
N GLU A 28 -52.09 -41.95 -19.87
CA GLU A 28 -53.13 -42.78 -19.23
C GLU A 28 -53.22 -42.31 -17.76
N SER A 29 -54.21 -41.57 -17.29
CA SER A 29 -55.60 -41.45 -17.66
C SER A 29 -56.02 -39.99 -17.56
N SER A 30 -56.95 -39.57 -18.41
CA SER A 30 -57.83 -38.43 -18.17
C SER A 30 -58.80 -38.74 -17.01
N GLY A 31 -58.28 -39.22 -15.88
CA GLY A 31 -58.93 -39.16 -14.59
C GLY A 31 -58.73 -37.75 -14.07
N LYS A 32 -59.81 -37.07 -13.68
CA LYS A 32 -59.71 -35.81 -12.93
C LYS A 32 -58.76 -36.08 -11.76
N LEU A 33 -57.54 -35.50 -11.80
CA LEU A 33 -56.61 -35.56 -10.66
C LEU A 33 -57.44 -35.37 -9.41
N THR A 34 -57.38 -36.34 -8.51
CA THR A 34 -58.21 -36.29 -7.31
C THR A 34 -57.92 -34.96 -6.61
N MET A 35 -58.92 -34.37 -5.96
CA MET A 35 -58.76 -33.04 -5.37
C MET A 35 -57.52 -32.95 -4.48
N GLU A 36 -57.13 -34.06 -3.85
CA GLU A 36 -55.94 -34.21 -3.03
C GLU A 36 -54.62 -34.16 -3.82
N GLU A 37 -54.52 -34.82 -4.97
CA GLU A 37 -53.33 -34.77 -5.83
C GLU A 37 -53.15 -33.38 -6.46
N ARG A 38 -54.27 -32.73 -6.82
CA ARG A 38 -54.28 -31.34 -7.29
C ARG A 38 -53.85 -30.38 -6.19
N GLN A 39 -54.29 -30.60 -4.94
CA GLN A 39 -53.87 -29.83 -3.78
C GLN A 39 -52.38 -30.04 -3.45
N LYS A 40 -51.86 -31.27 -3.53
CA LYS A 40 -50.44 -31.57 -3.35
C LYS A 40 -49.58 -30.88 -4.41
N LYS A 41 -49.96 -30.97 -5.69
CA LYS A 41 -49.28 -30.26 -6.79
C LYS A 41 -49.33 -28.74 -6.62
N MET A 42 -50.45 -28.18 -6.17
CA MET A 42 -50.57 -26.75 -5.85
C MET A 42 -49.72 -26.34 -4.64
N ALA A 43 -49.62 -27.19 -3.61
CA ALA A 43 -48.78 -26.94 -2.45
C ALA A 43 -47.29 -26.97 -2.83
N GLU A 44 -46.87 -27.89 -3.70
CA GLU A 44 -45.52 -27.94 -4.26
C GLU A 44 -45.20 -26.70 -5.11
N LEU A 45 -46.13 -26.25 -5.95
CA LEU A 45 -45.99 -25.01 -6.72
C LEU A 45 -45.88 -23.79 -5.80
N ARG A 46 -46.69 -23.70 -4.74
CA ARG A 46 -46.59 -22.63 -3.73
C ARG A 46 -45.24 -22.67 -3.00
N LYS A 47 -44.73 -23.85 -2.65
CA LYS A 47 -43.39 -24.01 -2.06
C LYS A 47 -42.30 -23.55 -3.01
N LYS A 48 -42.36 -23.92 -4.29
CA LYS A 48 -41.42 -23.47 -5.32
C LYS A 48 -41.48 -21.96 -5.53
N LEU A 49 -42.67 -21.37 -5.59
CA LEU A 49 -42.88 -19.92 -5.69
C LEU A 49 -42.36 -19.15 -4.46
N ALA A 50 -42.56 -19.68 -3.26
CA ALA A 50 -42.03 -19.10 -2.05
C ALA A 50 -40.49 -19.18 -2.00
N ALA A 51 -39.92 -20.31 -2.44
CA ALA A 51 -38.47 -20.50 -2.52
C ALA A 51 -37.84 -19.56 -3.55
N SER A 52 -38.44 -19.42 -4.75
CA SER A 52 -37.94 -18.51 -5.78
C SER A 52 -38.07 -17.04 -5.38
N SER A 53 -39.20 -16.65 -4.77
CA SER A 53 -39.39 -15.29 -4.25
C SER A 53 -38.37 -14.96 -3.15
N LYS A 54 -38.08 -15.90 -2.25
CA LYS A 54 -37.06 -15.73 -1.21
C LYS A 54 -35.66 -15.65 -1.81
N ALA A 55 -35.32 -16.52 -2.77
CA ALA A 55 -34.03 -16.52 -3.46
C ALA A 55 -33.80 -15.20 -4.22
N ASN A 56 -34.82 -14.68 -4.90
CA ASN A 56 -34.76 -13.40 -5.61
C ASN A 56 -34.61 -12.22 -4.63
N ARG A 57 -35.26 -12.28 -3.47
CA ARG A 57 -35.10 -11.25 -2.43
C ARG A 57 -33.69 -11.29 -1.83
N THR A 58 -33.14 -12.48 -1.57
CA THR A 58 -31.77 -12.61 -1.05
C THR A 58 -30.74 -12.16 -2.08
N SER A 59 -30.90 -12.52 -3.36
CA SER A 59 -29.97 -12.09 -4.41
C SER A 59 -30.00 -10.57 -4.59
N MET A 60 -31.17 -9.93 -4.59
CA MET A 60 -31.29 -8.48 -4.67
C MET A 60 -30.62 -7.78 -3.47
N ILE A 61 -30.81 -8.30 -2.25
CA ILE A 61 -30.17 -7.78 -1.04
C ILE A 61 -28.64 -7.96 -1.14
N GLU A 62 -28.16 -9.12 -1.54
CA GLU A 62 -26.73 -9.40 -1.72
C GLU A 62 -26.09 -8.53 -2.79
N GLU A 63 -26.77 -8.29 -3.91
CA GLU A 63 -26.28 -7.43 -4.98
C GLU A 63 -26.20 -5.97 -4.50
N SER A 64 -27.24 -5.48 -3.83
CA SER A 64 -27.22 -4.15 -3.22
C SER A 64 -26.15 -4.02 -2.13
N ALA A 65 -25.89 -5.09 -1.36
CA ALA A 65 -24.83 -5.12 -0.37
C ALA A 65 -23.45 -5.09 -1.04
N LYS A 66 -23.22 -5.91 -2.09
CA LYS A 66 -21.98 -5.94 -2.89
C LYS A 66 -21.70 -4.60 -3.56
N ALA A 67 -22.72 -3.95 -4.11
CA ALA A 67 -22.61 -2.62 -4.71
C ALA A 67 -22.20 -1.53 -3.69
N ARG A 68 -22.52 -1.72 -2.40
CA ARG A 68 -22.15 -0.80 -1.31
C ARG A 68 -20.74 -1.02 -0.75
N VAL A 69 -20.07 -2.13 -1.08
CA VAL A 69 -18.71 -2.40 -0.58
C VAL A 69 -17.70 -1.62 -1.42
N SER A 70 -17.00 -0.67 -0.79
CA SER A 70 -15.90 0.06 -1.44
C SER A 70 -14.64 -0.81 -1.55
N ALA A 71 -13.73 -0.49 -2.47
CA ALA A 71 -12.40 -1.12 -2.57
C ALA A 71 -11.57 -1.00 -1.27
N ARG A 72 -11.85 0.01 -0.43
CA ARG A 72 -11.23 0.10 0.92
C ARG A 72 -11.81 -0.94 1.88
N ASP A 73 -13.10 -1.22 1.77
CA ASP A 73 -13.81 -2.17 2.63
C ASP A 73 -13.46 -3.61 2.23
N THR A 74 -13.29 -3.91 0.94
CA THR A 74 -12.80 -5.21 0.49
C THR A 74 -11.42 -5.53 1.06
N VAL A 75 -10.47 -4.60 0.96
CA VAL A 75 -9.11 -4.76 1.53
C VAL A 75 -9.15 -4.93 3.06
N ARG A 76 -10.06 -4.22 3.75
CA ARG A 76 -10.26 -4.38 5.19
C ARG A 76 -10.79 -5.78 5.53
N LEU A 77 -11.81 -6.24 4.81
CA LEU A 77 -12.40 -7.57 5.00
C LEU A 77 -11.39 -8.69 4.68
N GLU A 78 -10.60 -8.54 3.63
CA GLU A 78 -9.52 -9.48 3.30
C GLU A 78 -8.46 -9.56 4.40
N ARG A 79 -8.06 -8.42 4.99
CA ARG A 79 -7.15 -8.42 6.15
C ARG A 79 -7.76 -9.12 7.35
N GLN A 80 -9.05 -8.92 7.62
CA GLN A 80 -9.77 -9.60 8.69
C GLN A 80 -9.86 -11.11 8.43
N ARG A 81 -10.14 -11.53 7.19
CA ARG A 81 -10.17 -12.94 6.79
C ARG A 81 -8.79 -13.59 6.96
N LYS A 82 -7.73 -12.99 6.44
CA LYS A 82 -6.35 -13.49 6.62
C LYS A 82 -5.96 -13.56 8.09
N LEU A 83 -6.35 -12.57 8.90
CA LEU A 83 -6.13 -12.61 10.34
C LEU A 83 -6.89 -13.78 10.99
N ALA A 84 -8.16 -13.98 10.66
CA ALA A 84 -8.94 -15.10 11.16
C ALA A 84 -8.34 -16.45 10.72
N GLU A 85 -7.91 -16.59 9.47
CA GLU A 85 -7.24 -17.78 8.96
C GLU A 85 -5.93 -18.05 9.70
N THR A 86 -5.06 -17.05 9.88
CA THR A 86 -3.80 -17.23 10.63
C THR A 86 -4.04 -17.58 12.10
N LEU A 87 -5.08 -17.03 12.73
CA LEU A 87 -5.47 -17.40 14.10
C LEU A 87 -6.02 -18.82 14.16
N ARG A 88 -6.82 -19.23 13.18
CA ARG A 88 -7.34 -20.59 13.07
C ARG A 88 -6.22 -21.60 12.86
N GLN A 89 -5.31 -21.33 11.93
CA GLN A 89 -4.12 -22.15 11.68
C GLN A 89 -3.23 -22.23 12.93
N LYS A 90 -3.07 -21.13 13.67
CA LYS A 90 -2.32 -21.14 14.93
C LYS A 90 -3.00 -22.02 15.98
N ALA A 91 -4.32 -21.93 16.13
CA ALA A 91 -5.07 -22.78 17.06
C ALA A 91 -5.01 -24.26 16.67
N GLU A 92 -5.19 -24.60 15.39
CA GLU A 92 -5.05 -25.96 14.87
C GLU A 92 -3.63 -26.53 15.09
N ALA A 93 -2.60 -25.71 14.93
CA ALA A 93 -1.22 -26.11 15.17
C ALA A 93 -0.90 -26.27 16.67
N GLU A 94 -1.48 -25.43 17.55
CA GLU A 94 -1.41 -25.60 19.01
C GLU A 94 -2.11 -26.91 19.45
N GLU A 95 -3.26 -27.25 18.85
CA GLU A 95 -3.97 -28.52 19.10
C GLU A 95 -3.18 -29.74 18.59
N ARG A 96 -2.47 -29.62 17.46
CA ARG A 96 -1.56 -30.67 16.95
C ARG A 96 -0.23 -30.74 17.70
N GLY A 97 0.09 -29.75 18.54
CA GLY A 97 1.37 -29.67 19.26
C GLY A 97 2.56 -29.29 18.37
N GLU A 98 2.32 -28.63 17.23
CA GLU A 98 3.34 -28.16 16.28
C GLU A 98 3.82 -26.75 16.66
N ASP A 99 5.13 -26.48 16.52
CA ASP A 99 5.68 -25.14 16.73
C ASP A 99 5.54 -24.28 15.46
N VAL A 100 4.46 -23.50 15.41
CA VAL A 100 4.14 -22.56 14.33
C VAL A 100 5.28 -21.58 14.02
N SER A 101 6.08 -21.21 15.02
CA SER A 101 7.19 -20.27 14.83
C SER A 101 8.34 -20.94 14.11
N ARG A 102 8.60 -22.21 14.43
CA ARG A 102 9.61 -23.01 13.74
C ARG A 102 9.24 -23.17 12.27
N ASP A 103 8.05 -23.63 11.94
CA ASP A 103 7.66 -23.84 10.53
C ASP A 103 7.74 -22.55 9.70
N LYS A 104 7.31 -21.42 10.26
CA LYS A 104 7.44 -20.10 9.62
C LYS A 104 8.90 -19.66 9.40
N ASN A 105 9.80 -20.02 10.31
CA ASN A 105 11.21 -19.72 10.16
C ASN A 105 11.85 -20.56 9.04
N TRP A 106 11.34 -21.75 8.77
CA TRP A 106 11.80 -22.58 7.65
C TRP A 106 11.33 -22.05 6.29
N GLU A 107 10.22 -21.31 6.25
CA GLU A 107 9.74 -20.64 5.03
C GLU A 107 10.62 -19.45 4.62
N TRP A 108 11.44 -18.91 5.52
CA TRP A 108 12.32 -17.78 5.19
C TRP A 108 13.55 -18.24 4.41
N THR A 109 13.67 -17.73 3.20
CA THR A 109 14.87 -17.91 2.39
C THR A 109 16.02 -17.05 2.93
N ILE A 110 17.26 -17.46 2.63
CA ILE A 110 18.48 -16.74 3.06
C ILE A 110 18.44 -15.29 2.54
N GLU A 111 18.03 -15.08 1.28
CA GLU A 111 17.92 -13.74 0.68
C GLU A 111 16.92 -12.86 1.43
N GLN A 112 15.76 -13.40 1.80
CA GLN A 112 14.75 -12.67 2.57
C GLN A 112 15.27 -12.31 3.98
N ASN A 113 16.01 -13.22 4.62
CA ASN A 113 16.64 -12.93 5.91
C ASN A 113 17.68 -11.82 5.78
N ASP A 114 18.55 -11.87 4.76
CA ASP A 114 19.56 -10.85 4.50
C ASP A 114 18.94 -9.47 4.24
N GLU A 115 17.88 -9.40 3.43
CA GLU A 115 17.13 -8.17 3.21
C GLU A 115 16.50 -7.64 4.49
N TRP A 116 15.95 -8.54 5.31
CA TRP A 116 15.35 -8.20 6.59
C TRP A 116 16.40 -7.65 7.57
N GLU A 117 17.55 -8.31 7.70
CA GLU A 117 18.66 -7.86 8.52
C GLU A 117 19.19 -6.49 8.05
N ARG A 118 19.33 -6.31 6.73
CA ARG A 118 19.72 -5.02 6.13
C ARG A 118 18.71 -3.92 6.45
N LYS A 119 17.42 -4.24 6.42
CA LYS A 119 16.33 -3.33 6.79
C LYS A 119 16.36 -2.99 8.28
N GLN A 120 16.58 -3.97 9.16
CA GLN A 120 16.71 -3.76 10.61
C GLN A 120 17.96 -2.95 10.96
N ALA A 121 19.11 -3.24 10.35
CA ALA A 121 20.34 -2.47 10.51
C ALA A 121 20.13 -1.01 10.06
N ARG A 122 19.46 -0.79 8.93
CA ARG A 122 19.09 0.56 8.46
C ARG A 122 18.17 1.28 9.47
N LYS A 123 17.22 0.57 10.08
CA LYS A 123 16.31 1.11 11.10
C LYS A 123 17.06 1.45 12.39
N ARG A 124 17.93 0.56 12.88
CA ARG A 124 18.79 0.78 14.06
C ARG A 124 19.67 2.02 13.88
N ARG A 125 20.34 2.16 12.73
CA ARG A 125 21.14 3.37 12.41
C ARG A 125 20.29 4.65 12.39
N ARG A 126 19.01 4.57 12.02
CA ARG A 126 18.09 5.72 11.97
C ARG A 126 17.36 5.97 13.30
N ALA A 127 17.55 5.11 14.30
CA ALA A 127 16.92 5.23 15.61
C ALA A 127 17.64 6.22 16.54
N GLN A 128 18.70 6.89 16.08
CA GLN A 128 19.31 7.98 16.84
C GLN A 128 18.41 9.23 16.78
N PHE A 129 17.62 9.42 17.83
CA PHE A 129 16.69 10.54 17.99
C PHE A 129 17.32 11.76 18.65
N GLU A 130 18.55 11.63 19.16
CA GLU A 130 19.28 12.71 19.78
C GLU A 130 19.64 13.81 18.78
N PHE A 131 19.58 15.04 19.25
CA PHE A 131 20.03 16.21 18.52
C PHE A 131 21.48 16.49 18.88
N ASN A 132 22.36 16.43 17.89
CA ASN A 132 23.79 16.70 18.03
C ASN A 132 24.13 18.07 17.45
N ASP A 133 23.87 18.25 16.15
CA ASP A 133 24.18 19.45 15.38
C ASP A 133 23.12 19.66 14.28
N ASP A 134 22.93 20.90 13.87
CA ASP A 134 22.01 21.30 12.81
C ASP A 134 22.44 20.72 11.46
N ALA A 135 23.75 20.64 11.17
CA ALA A 135 24.24 20.04 9.93
C ALA A 135 23.93 18.53 9.88
N ASP A 136 24.04 17.83 11.01
CA ASP A 136 23.65 16.42 11.10
C ASP A 136 22.13 16.23 10.94
N ALA A 137 21.32 17.09 11.56
CA ALA A 137 19.87 17.06 11.39
C ALA A 137 19.46 17.31 9.93
N ALA A 138 20.09 18.27 9.25
CA ALA A 138 19.89 18.55 7.83
C ALA A 138 20.27 17.35 6.96
N ARG A 139 21.43 16.73 7.22
CA ARG A 139 21.88 15.51 6.52
C ARG A 139 20.91 14.35 6.69
N ARG A 140 20.40 14.13 7.91
CA ARG A 140 19.38 13.11 8.21
C ARG A 140 18.08 13.38 7.45
N LYS A 141 17.62 14.64 7.41
CA LYS A 141 16.46 15.05 6.60
C LYS A 141 16.69 14.78 5.11
N TYR A 142 17.82 15.22 4.57
CA TYR A 142 18.16 15.01 3.15
C TYR A 142 18.16 13.53 2.78
N LYS A 143 18.82 12.68 3.58
CA LYS A 143 18.82 11.23 3.37
C LYS A 143 17.43 10.61 3.42
N LYS A 144 16.55 11.13 4.28
CA LYS A 144 15.16 10.70 4.36
C LYS A 144 14.36 11.17 3.13
N ASP A 145 14.60 12.38 2.66
CA ASP A 145 13.96 12.90 1.44
C ASP A 145 14.38 12.12 0.19
N LEU A 146 15.65 11.66 0.12
CA LEU A 146 16.13 10.77 -0.95
C LEU A 146 15.38 9.43 -0.97
N ASP A 147 15.06 8.85 0.19
CA ASP A 147 14.25 7.61 0.27
C ASP A 147 12.82 7.81 -0.29
N TYR A 148 12.28 9.03 -0.20
CA TYR A 148 10.94 9.36 -0.72
C TYR A 148 10.96 9.82 -2.18
N LEU A 149 12.14 10.14 -2.73
CA LEU A 149 12.29 10.55 -4.11
C LEU A 149 12.04 9.34 -5.02
N LYS A 150 11.05 9.46 -5.90
CA LYS A 150 10.77 8.50 -6.97
C LYS A 150 11.08 9.17 -8.30
N PRO A 151 12.26 8.92 -8.90
CA PRO A 151 12.60 9.48 -10.19
C PRO A 151 11.65 8.98 -11.28
N ASP A 152 11.33 9.84 -12.24
CA ASP A 152 10.64 9.45 -13.46
C ASP A 152 11.68 8.92 -14.46
N LEU A 153 11.79 7.59 -14.55
CA LEU A 153 12.75 6.92 -15.42
C LEU A 153 12.41 7.10 -16.90
N HIS A 154 11.14 7.27 -17.25
CA HIS A 154 10.72 7.38 -18.64
C HIS A 154 11.14 8.73 -19.23
N ALA A 155 10.81 9.83 -18.54
CA ALA A 155 11.25 11.17 -18.94
C ALA A 155 12.78 11.28 -18.98
N TYR A 156 13.47 10.69 -18.00
CA TYR A 156 14.93 10.63 -17.99
C TYR A 156 15.49 9.86 -19.19
N ASN A 157 14.93 8.70 -19.51
CA ASN A 157 15.37 7.87 -20.62
C ASN A 157 15.14 8.56 -21.98
N GLN A 158 14.03 9.29 -22.16
CA GLN A 158 13.79 10.09 -23.38
C GLN A 158 14.85 11.19 -23.56
N GLN A 159 15.19 11.91 -22.49
CA GLN A 159 16.26 12.92 -22.52
C GLN A 159 17.62 12.28 -22.83
N LYS A 160 17.86 11.08 -22.28
CA LYS A 160 19.07 10.29 -22.53
C LYS A 160 19.16 9.78 -23.96
N GLU A 161 18.06 9.34 -24.56
CA GLU A 161 18.00 8.96 -25.98
C GLU A 161 18.43 10.13 -26.88
N MET A 162 17.86 11.32 -26.66
CA MET A 162 18.21 12.53 -27.43
C MET A 162 19.69 12.93 -27.26
N ALA A 163 20.20 12.86 -26.03
CA ALA A 163 21.59 13.19 -25.71
C ALA A 163 22.61 12.20 -26.31
N LEU A 164 22.21 10.97 -26.54
CA LEU A 164 23.04 9.94 -27.17
C LEU A 164 22.79 9.83 -28.68
N GLY A 165 21.88 10.64 -29.25
CA GLY A 165 21.49 10.56 -30.65
C GLY A 165 20.75 9.27 -31.03
N LEU A 166 20.17 8.57 -30.04
CA LEU A 166 19.38 7.36 -30.26
C LEU A 166 17.98 7.72 -30.78
N ALA A 167 17.40 6.81 -31.55
CA ALA A 167 16.02 6.94 -31.99
C ALA A 167 15.06 6.95 -30.77
N PRO A 168 14.03 7.80 -30.78
CA PRO A 168 13.06 7.88 -29.69
C PRO A 168 12.38 6.52 -29.51
N GLY A 169 12.30 6.04 -28.27
CA GLY A 169 11.72 4.72 -27.98
C GLY A 169 12.75 3.63 -27.69
N THR A 170 14.04 3.85 -27.96
CA THR A 170 15.08 2.80 -27.84
C THR A 170 15.31 2.33 -26.40
N LEU A 171 15.32 3.25 -25.44
CA LEU A 171 15.55 2.99 -24.01
C LEU A 171 14.23 2.92 -23.22
N THR A 172 13.14 3.41 -23.81
CA THR A 172 11.80 3.42 -23.20
C THR A 172 10.93 2.23 -23.61
N SER A 173 11.12 1.65 -24.81
CA SER A 173 10.43 0.44 -25.27
C SER A 173 11.40 -0.71 -25.48
N PHE A 174 11.25 -1.79 -24.70
CA PHE A 174 12.00 -3.02 -24.91
C PHE A 174 11.43 -3.79 -26.11
N ASN A 175 12.12 -3.77 -27.26
CA ASN A 175 11.76 -4.57 -28.42
C ASN A 175 12.78 -5.72 -28.62
N PRO A 176 12.42 -6.98 -28.34
CA PRO A 176 13.34 -8.11 -28.40
C PRO A 176 13.82 -8.49 -29.81
N LYS A 177 13.31 -7.84 -30.87
CA LYS A 177 13.75 -8.04 -32.26
C LYS A 177 14.72 -6.98 -32.78
N HIS A 178 14.88 -5.86 -32.09
CA HIS A 178 15.86 -4.82 -32.45
C HIS A 178 17.15 -5.09 -31.68
N GLY A 179 18.19 -5.54 -32.39
CA GLY A 179 19.52 -5.73 -31.81
C GLY A 179 20.05 -4.43 -31.20
N GLU A 180 20.75 -4.58 -30.08
CA GLU A 180 21.37 -3.50 -29.30
C GLU A 180 22.34 -2.71 -30.17
N ALA A 181 21.88 -1.60 -30.75
CA ALA A 181 22.76 -0.63 -31.39
C ALA A 181 23.54 0.07 -30.26
N GLY A 182 24.83 -0.25 -30.16
CA GLY A 182 25.73 0.38 -29.19
C GLY A 182 25.78 1.91 -29.37
N PRO A 183 26.10 2.67 -28.32
CA PRO A 183 26.07 4.12 -28.36
C PRO A 183 27.11 4.64 -29.37
N SER A 184 26.64 5.25 -30.46
CA SER A 184 27.46 6.08 -31.33
C SER A 184 27.59 7.48 -30.75
N LEU A 185 28.78 8.10 -30.85
CA LEU A 185 28.94 9.52 -30.57
C LEU A 185 27.96 10.33 -31.44
N PRO A 186 27.28 11.34 -30.89
CA PRO A 186 26.35 12.15 -31.66
C PRO A 186 27.08 12.87 -32.80
N SER A 187 26.81 12.48 -34.05
CA SER A 187 27.33 13.15 -35.24
C SER A 187 26.65 14.50 -35.49
N ASP A 188 25.41 14.62 -35.04
CA ASP A 188 24.57 15.78 -35.31
C ASP A 188 24.79 16.86 -34.24
N LEU A 189 24.94 18.11 -34.68
CA LEU A 189 25.10 19.29 -33.80
C LEU A 189 23.99 19.37 -32.75
N GLN A 190 22.76 18.98 -33.10
CA GLN A 190 21.63 18.94 -32.17
C GLN A 190 21.82 17.89 -31.07
N ALA A 191 22.38 16.73 -31.41
CA ALA A 191 22.64 15.67 -30.45
C ALA A 191 23.86 16.00 -29.56
N GLN A 192 24.86 16.75 -30.08
CA GLN A 192 25.94 17.32 -29.26
C GLN A 192 25.42 18.35 -28.26
N LEU A 193 24.55 19.28 -28.69
CA LEU A 193 23.90 20.23 -27.78
C LEU A 193 23.01 19.52 -26.75
N ALA A 194 22.28 18.47 -27.15
CA ALA A 194 21.49 17.65 -26.23
C ALA A 194 22.39 16.89 -25.23
N HIS A 195 23.55 16.40 -25.67
CA HIS A 195 24.57 15.77 -24.84
C HIS A 195 25.08 16.73 -23.78
N ASP A 196 25.55 17.91 -24.20
CA ASP A 196 26.06 18.95 -23.30
C ASP A 196 24.98 19.46 -22.35
N ASN A 197 23.71 19.43 -22.75
CA ASN A 197 22.58 19.78 -21.88
C ASN A 197 22.26 18.71 -20.83
N LEU A 198 22.44 17.42 -21.13
CA LEU A 198 22.17 16.33 -20.19
C LEU A 198 23.36 16.07 -19.26
N TYR A 199 24.58 16.08 -19.81
CA TYR A 199 25.84 15.81 -19.10
C TYR A 199 26.62 17.10 -18.88
N ARG A 200 25.99 18.07 -18.21
CA ARG A 200 26.60 19.36 -17.89
C ARG A 200 27.79 19.21 -16.96
N ASP A 201 28.89 19.86 -17.31
CA ASP A 201 30.07 20.02 -16.45
C ASP A 201 30.05 21.41 -15.78
N ALA A 202 30.92 21.61 -14.78
CA ALA A 202 31.09 22.88 -14.07
C ALA A 202 31.36 24.08 -15.00
N ASN A 203 31.92 23.83 -16.20
CA ASN A 203 32.25 24.85 -17.19
C ASN A 203 31.20 25.04 -18.29
N THR A 204 30.09 24.30 -18.26
CA THR A 204 29.03 24.45 -19.27
C THR A 204 28.27 25.76 -19.08
N LEU A 205 28.29 26.65 -20.07
CA LEU A 205 27.71 28.00 -20.01
C LEU A 205 26.16 28.02 -20.05
N MET A 206 25.53 26.90 -20.37
CA MET A 206 24.08 26.78 -20.47
C MET A 206 23.46 26.79 -19.06
N TYR A 207 23.05 27.95 -18.56
CA TYR A 207 22.42 28.14 -17.24
C TYR A 207 21.14 28.97 -17.38
N GLY A 208 20.05 28.53 -16.74
CA GLY A 208 18.78 29.25 -16.72
C GLY A 208 17.75 28.87 -17.80
N ASP A 209 18.08 27.97 -18.73
CA ASP A 209 17.16 27.55 -19.81
C ASP A 209 16.08 26.55 -19.38
N SER A 210 16.20 25.96 -18.19
CA SER A 210 15.30 24.91 -17.71
C SER A 210 13.92 25.47 -17.36
N LYS A 211 12.91 25.12 -18.16
CA LYS A 211 11.49 25.37 -17.89
C LYS A 211 10.83 24.07 -17.44
N PRO A 212 10.74 23.79 -16.12
CA PRO A 212 10.13 22.55 -15.65
C PRO A 212 8.64 22.51 -16.00
N SER A 213 8.10 21.30 -16.20
CA SER A 213 6.67 21.12 -16.40
C SER A 213 5.88 21.49 -15.14
N GLU A 214 4.64 21.92 -15.32
CA GLU A 214 3.72 22.26 -14.21
C GLU A 214 3.58 21.08 -13.23
N GLU A 215 3.47 19.85 -13.72
CA GLU A 215 3.42 18.65 -12.89
C GLU A 215 4.67 18.45 -12.01
N ALA A 216 5.86 18.83 -12.49
CA ALA A 216 7.09 18.78 -11.70
C ALA A 216 7.07 19.84 -10.59
N ILE A 217 6.54 21.03 -10.89
CA ILE A 217 6.36 22.11 -9.91
C ILE A 217 5.35 21.67 -8.84
N ASP A 218 4.22 21.10 -9.22
CA ASP A 218 3.20 20.62 -8.29
C ASP A 218 3.72 19.53 -7.34
N ARG A 219 4.50 18.58 -7.86
CA ARG A 219 5.16 17.56 -7.03
C ARG A 219 6.08 18.18 -5.99
N LEU A 220 6.83 19.23 -6.35
CA LEU A 220 7.70 19.95 -5.44
C LEU A 220 6.88 20.71 -4.38
N VAL A 221 5.87 21.47 -4.78
CA VAL A 221 5.00 22.24 -3.88
C VAL A 221 4.30 21.30 -2.89
N ALA A 222 3.77 20.17 -3.37
CA ALA A 222 3.16 19.16 -2.51
C ALA A 222 4.15 18.58 -1.49
N LYS A 223 5.43 18.40 -1.85
CA LYS A 223 6.48 17.99 -0.91
C LYS A 223 6.75 19.09 0.13
N LEU A 224 6.88 20.34 -0.30
CA LEU A 224 7.15 21.47 0.60
C LEU A 224 6.03 21.65 1.65
N ASN A 225 4.78 21.55 1.23
CA ASN A 225 3.63 21.59 2.14
C ASN A 225 3.66 20.43 3.16
N LYS A 226 3.97 19.21 2.71
CA LYS A 226 4.14 18.05 3.61
C LYS A 226 5.29 18.25 4.60
N ASP A 227 6.37 18.90 4.20
CA ASP A 227 7.51 19.18 5.07
C ASP A 227 7.19 20.30 6.08
N ALA A 228 6.43 21.32 5.68
CA ALA A 228 5.90 22.34 6.57
C ALA A 228 5.00 21.73 7.65
N ASP A 229 4.09 20.82 7.26
CA ASP A 229 3.22 20.08 8.18
C ASP A 229 3.99 19.18 9.17
N LYS A 230 5.07 18.55 8.71
CA LYS A 230 5.94 17.76 9.61
C LYS A 230 6.67 18.66 10.60
N LYS A 231 7.14 19.83 10.14
CA LYS A 231 7.85 20.80 10.98
C LYS A 231 6.92 21.38 12.05
N SER A 232 5.69 21.74 11.71
CA SER A 232 4.69 22.23 12.68
C SER A 232 4.35 21.17 13.73
N LYS A 233 4.32 19.89 13.35
CA LYS A 233 4.05 18.74 14.23
C LYS A 233 5.29 18.19 14.94
N PHE A 234 6.45 18.84 14.85
CA PHE A 234 7.70 18.37 15.48
C PHE A 234 7.64 18.53 17.01
N SER A 235 7.16 19.69 17.48
CA SER A 235 6.88 19.91 18.90
C SER A 235 5.42 19.56 19.19
N ARG A 236 5.20 18.45 19.89
CA ARG A 236 3.86 17.98 20.27
C ARG A 236 3.64 18.19 21.76
N LYS A 237 2.46 18.70 22.14
CA LYS A 237 2.00 18.70 23.53
C LYS A 237 1.86 17.24 23.99
N ARG A 238 2.41 16.90 25.16
CA ARG A 238 2.22 15.57 25.75
C ARG A 238 0.90 15.58 26.50
N ALA A 239 0.07 14.54 26.30
CA ALA A 239 -1.25 14.45 26.93
C ALA A 239 -1.18 14.30 28.46
N ASN A 240 -0.10 13.68 28.97
CA ASN A 240 0.06 13.39 30.39
C ASN A 240 0.60 14.58 31.21
N GLU A 241 0.58 15.81 30.67
CA GLU A 241 1.08 17.00 31.39
C GLU A 241 0.05 17.58 32.37
N ASP A 242 -1.23 17.21 32.28
CA ASP A 242 -2.32 17.80 33.07
C ASP A 242 -2.77 16.92 34.27
N GLU A 243 -2.19 15.73 34.45
CA GLU A 243 -2.60 14.74 35.47
C GLU A 243 -1.79 14.85 36.78
N GLY A 244 -1.39 16.06 37.18
CA GLY A 244 -0.58 16.27 38.39
C GLY A 244 -0.86 17.59 39.09
N ASP A 245 -0.30 17.74 40.29
CA ASP A 245 -0.44 18.96 41.08
C ASP A 245 0.06 20.19 40.30
N ILE A 246 -0.81 21.19 40.20
CA ILE A 246 -0.53 22.41 39.45
C ILE A 246 0.40 23.30 40.29
N THR A 247 1.70 23.27 39.97
CA THR A 247 2.73 24.05 40.67
C THR A 247 2.96 25.45 40.08
N TYR A 248 2.11 25.91 39.17
CA TYR A 248 2.30 27.15 38.41
C TYR A 248 1.05 28.02 38.38
N ILE A 249 1.25 29.34 38.29
CA ILE A 249 0.17 30.34 38.22
C ILE A 249 -0.11 30.76 36.75
N ASN A 250 0.92 30.82 35.90
CA ASN A 250 0.78 31.20 34.49
C ASN A 250 1.53 30.22 33.55
N GLU A 251 1.27 30.29 32.24
CA GLU A 251 1.87 29.38 31.24
C GLU A 251 3.40 29.53 31.15
N HIS A 252 3.91 30.76 31.33
CA HIS A 252 5.36 31.00 31.34
C HIS A 252 6.04 30.31 32.53
N ASN A 253 5.40 30.34 33.70
CA ASN A 253 5.82 29.68 34.93
C ASN A 253 5.75 28.16 34.75
N ARG A 254 4.70 27.62 34.10
CA ARG A 254 4.63 26.19 33.74
C ARG A 254 5.83 25.74 32.91
N VAL A 255 6.17 26.49 31.85
CA VAL A 255 7.31 26.18 30.98
C VAL A 255 8.64 26.32 31.73
N PHE A 256 8.74 27.29 32.63
CA PHE A 256 9.92 27.48 33.47
C PHE A 256 10.10 26.36 34.49
N ASN A 257 9.06 26.00 35.25
CA ASN A 257 9.05 24.86 36.17
C ASN A 257 9.38 23.56 35.43
N LYS A 258 8.86 23.35 34.22
CA LYS A 258 9.21 22.21 33.37
C LYS A 258 10.67 22.23 32.91
N LYS A 259 11.26 23.41 32.71
CA LYS A 259 12.70 23.54 32.43
C LYS A 259 13.50 23.14 33.67
N ILE A 260 13.16 23.66 34.85
CA ILE A 260 13.80 23.29 36.13
C ILE A 260 13.71 21.79 36.35
N ALA A 261 12.51 21.21 36.19
CA ALA A 261 12.27 19.80 36.41
C ALA A 261 13.20 18.91 35.57
N ARG A 262 13.43 19.26 34.30
CA ARG A 262 14.35 18.50 33.43
C ARG A 262 15.79 18.42 33.93
N TYR A 263 16.27 19.45 34.64
CA TYR A 263 17.66 19.51 35.11
C TYR A 263 17.81 19.05 36.56
N TYR A 264 16.85 19.39 37.42
CA TYR A 264 16.99 19.25 38.87
C TYR A 264 16.21 18.09 39.48
N ASP A 265 15.16 17.58 38.83
CA ASP A 265 14.34 16.51 39.42
C ASP A 265 15.15 15.27 39.76
N LYS A 266 16.17 14.95 38.95
CA LYS A 266 17.08 13.84 39.21
C LYS A 266 17.79 13.96 40.57
N TYR A 267 18.03 15.19 41.04
CA TYR A 267 18.76 15.48 42.28
C TYR A 267 17.85 15.85 43.45
N THR A 268 16.60 16.23 43.19
CA THR A 268 15.64 16.69 44.21
C THR A 268 14.54 15.67 44.53
N THR A 269 14.68 14.42 44.06
CA THR A 269 13.71 13.35 44.31
C THR A 269 13.47 13.10 45.80
N GLU A 270 14.53 13.09 46.61
CA GLU A 270 14.44 12.86 48.06
C GLU A 270 13.75 14.01 48.78
N LEU A 271 14.09 15.25 48.42
CA LEU A 271 13.43 16.45 48.95
C LEU A 271 11.93 16.42 48.63
N ARG A 272 11.57 16.09 47.38
CA ARG A 272 10.17 15.96 46.95
C ARG A 272 9.43 14.89 47.76
N ALA A 273 10.01 13.70 47.90
CA ALA A 273 9.43 12.62 48.69
C ALA A 273 9.26 13.00 50.18
N ASN A 274 10.19 13.78 50.74
CA ASN A 274 10.09 14.27 52.12
C ASN A 274 8.96 15.31 52.28
N PHE A 275 8.76 16.18 51.29
CA PHE A 275 7.61 17.09 51.27
C PHE A 275 6.29 16.33 51.17
N GLU A 276 6.20 15.32 50.30
CA GLU A 276 5.02 14.47 50.15
C GLU A 276 4.74 13.62 51.40
N ARG A 277 5.80 13.22 52.14
CA ARG A 277 5.69 12.51 53.42
C ARG A 277 5.40 13.43 54.63
N GLY A 278 5.33 14.75 54.43
CA GLY A 278 4.98 15.68 55.50
C GLY A 278 6.17 16.13 56.37
N THR A 279 7.33 16.40 55.77
CA THR A 279 8.50 17.03 56.42
C THR A 279 8.96 16.33 57.71
N ALA A 280 8.75 15.03 57.83
CA ALA A 280 9.34 14.22 58.89
C ALA A 280 10.80 13.93 58.52
N LEU A 281 11.73 14.59 59.22
CA LEU A 281 13.16 14.26 59.25
C LEU A 281 13.38 12.90 59.94
#